data_AF-A0A1W1IAG9-F1
#
_entry.id   AF-A0A1W1IAG9-F1
#
_cell.length_a   1.000
_cell.length_b   1.000
_cell.length_c   1.000
_cell.angle_alpha   90.00
_cell.angle_beta   90.00
_cell.angle_gamma   90.00
#
_symmetry.space_group_name_H-M   'P 1'
#
loop_
_entity.id
_entity.type
_entity.pdbx_description
1 polymer ?
#
loop_
_entity_poly.entity_id
_entity_poly.type
_entity_poly.pdbx_seq_one_letter_code
_entity_poly.pdbx_strand_id
1 'polypeptide(L)'
;MSRLSVSGRAPRSRGRGLTATQQRVPSRLAKRRLGDRLKEDTVLFNKGNLADKLRREGYEEVPLDELQDRLSKLQGPLAAVILKGRI
;
A
#
# COMPACT_ATOMS: atom_id res chain seq x y z
N MET A 1 53.14 -31.36 -23.35
CA MET A 1 51.70 -31.57 -23.12
C MET A 1 51.62 -32.57 -21.97
N SER A 2 51.24 -32.18 -20.76
CA SER A 2 49.86 -32.29 -20.25
C SER A 2 49.70 -31.46 -18.97
N ARG A 3 48.60 -30.71 -18.84
CA ARG A 3 48.32 -29.79 -17.73
C ARG A 3 47.68 -30.55 -16.56
N LEU A 4 48.24 -30.44 -15.36
CA LEU A 4 47.60 -30.92 -14.13
C LEU A 4 46.42 -30.00 -13.76
N SER A 5 45.34 -30.66 -13.37
CA SER A 5 44.00 -30.11 -13.17
C SER A 5 43.89 -29.11 -12.01
N VAL A 6 43.11 -28.06 -12.28
CA VAL A 6 42.66 -26.97 -11.40
C VAL A 6 42.29 -27.45 -9.99
N SER A 7 43.07 -27.02 -8.99
CA SER A 7 42.68 -27.04 -7.57
C SER A 7 41.70 -25.88 -7.31
N GLY A 8 40.42 -26.14 -7.56
CA GLY A 8 39.34 -25.17 -7.31
C GLY A 8 38.17 -25.87 -6.62
N ARG A 9 38.23 -26.01 -5.30
CA ARG A 9 37.05 -26.35 -4.50
C ARG A 9 36.94 -25.40 -3.33
N ALA A 10 36.20 -24.31 -3.54
CA ALA A 10 35.64 -23.52 -2.47
C ALA A 10 34.75 -24.42 -1.59
N PRO A 11 34.69 -24.17 -0.26
CA PRO A 11 33.86 -24.95 0.63
C PRO A 11 32.41 -24.77 0.22
N ARG A 12 31.74 -25.89 -0.12
CA ARG A 12 30.30 -25.91 -0.34
C ARG A 12 29.67 -25.53 0.99
N SER A 13 29.25 -24.28 1.14
CA SER A 13 28.28 -23.89 2.16
C SER A 13 27.05 -24.74 1.89
N ARG A 14 26.94 -25.87 2.59
CA ARG A 14 25.69 -26.62 2.68
C ARG A 14 24.69 -25.60 3.18
N GLY A 15 23.74 -25.25 2.32
CA GLY A 15 22.73 -24.24 2.57
C GLY A 15 22.07 -24.49 3.92
N ARG A 16 22.60 -23.84 4.96
CA ARG A 16 21.95 -23.68 6.25
C ARG A 16 21.15 -22.40 6.18
N GLY A 17 20.28 -22.35 5.19
CA GLY A 17 19.09 -21.51 5.21
C GLY A 17 17.91 -22.45 5.13
N LEU A 18 16.78 -22.05 5.70
CA LEU A 18 15.46 -22.66 5.48
C LEU A 18 14.99 -23.75 6.45
N THR A 19 15.42 -23.74 7.71
CA THR A 19 14.54 -24.23 8.79
C THR A 19 13.82 -23.05 9.44
N ALA A 20 13.02 -22.32 8.67
CA ALA A 20 11.85 -21.69 9.24
C ALA A 20 10.76 -22.76 9.20
N THR A 21 10.61 -23.51 10.29
CA THR A 21 9.53 -24.48 10.51
C THR A 21 8.18 -23.77 10.75
N GLN A 22 7.94 -22.64 10.09
CA GLN A 22 6.60 -22.07 10.07
C GLN A 22 5.80 -22.85 9.03
N GLN A 23 4.78 -23.58 9.50
CA GLN A 23 3.80 -24.22 8.64
C GLN A 23 3.34 -23.22 7.58
N ARG A 24 3.67 -23.50 6.31
CA ARG A 24 3.36 -22.63 5.18
C ARG A 24 1.84 -22.65 5.01
N VAL A 25 1.19 -21.58 5.44
CA VAL A 25 -0.27 -21.45 5.33
C VAL A 25 -0.64 -21.54 3.84
N PRO A 26 -1.66 -22.34 3.46
CA PRO A 26 -2.09 -22.46 2.08
C PRO A 26 -2.35 -21.09 1.47
N SER A 27 -1.84 -20.83 0.27
CA SER A 27 -1.89 -19.50 -0.39
C SER A 27 -3.30 -18.90 -0.42
N ARG A 28 -4.33 -19.72 -0.65
CA ARG A 28 -5.74 -19.29 -0.64
C ARG A 28 -6.18 -18.80 0.74
N LEU A 29 -5.78 -19.50 1.80
CA LEU A 29 -6.09 -19.15 3.18
C LEU A 29 -5.31 -17.88 3.60
N ALA A 30 -4.05 -17.77 3.18
CA ALA A 30 -3.25 -16.56 3.37
C ALA A 30 -3.88 -15.33 2.68
N LYS A 31 -4.31 -15.47 1.42
CA LYS A 31 -5.01 -14.41 0.68
C LYS A 31 -6.35 -14.04 1.31
N ARG A 32 -7.15 -15.02 1.77
CA ARG A 32 -8.42 -14.75 2.47
C ARG A 32 -8.18 -13.93 3.74
N ARG A 33 -7.21 -14.34 4.57
CA ARG A 33 -6.80 -13.59 5.77
C ARG A 33 -6.33 -12.17 5.44
N LEU A 34 -5.63 -11.96 4.32
CA LEU A 34 -5.26 -10.62 3.88
C LEU A 34 -6.48 -9.79 3.48
N GLY A 35 -7.44 -10.37 2.75
CA GLY A 35 -8.68 -9.68 2.38
C GLY A 35 -9.51 -9.29 3.61
N ASP A 36 -9.63 -10.18 4.59
CA ASP A 36 -10.35 -9.92 5.84
C ASP A 36 -9.65 -8.81 6.65
N ARG A 37 -8.32 -8.88 6.76
CA ARG A 37 -7.51 -7.82 7.39
C ARG A 37 -7.66 -6.46 6.70
N LEU A 38 -7.61 -6.41 5.37
CA LEU A 38 -7.78 -5.16 4.64
C LEU A 38 -9.16 -4.55 4.85
N LYS A 39 -10.22 -5.39 4.95
CA LYS A 39 -11.57 -4.93 5.27
C LYS A 39 -11.63 -4.39 6.69
N GLU A 40 -11.05 -5.09 7.66
CA GLU A 40 -10.98 -4.65 9.05
C GLU A 40 -10.20 -3.33 9.18
N ASP A 41 -9.05 -3.22 8.53
CA ASP A 41 -8.22 -2.00 8.48
C ASP A 41 -8.98 -0.84 7.84
N THR A 42 -9.73 -1.11 6.75
CA THR A 42 -10.59 -0.11 6.10
C THR A 42 -11.72 0.33 7.03
N VAL A 43 -12.37 -0.60 7.73
CA VAL A 43 -13.42 -0.29 8.70
C VAL A 43 -12.86 0.50 9.88
N LEU A 44 -11.67 0.15 10.39
CA LEU A 44 -10.97 0.89 11.43
C LEU A 44 -10.56 2.29 10.96
N PHE A 45 -10.11 2.41 9.72
CA PHE A 45 -9.83 3.70 9.10
C PHE A 45 -11.11 4.54 9.00
N ASN A 46 -12.25 3.96 8.63
CA ASN A 46 -13.51 4.69 8.48
C ASN A 46 -14.26 4.92 9.81
N LYS A 47 -13.89 4.21 10.89
CA LYS A 47 -14.52 4.34 12.22
C LYS A 47 -14.17 5.64 12.96
N GLY A 48 -13.18 6.40 12.47
CA GLY A 48 -12.85 7.72 13.00
C GLY A 48 -13.59 8.84 12.27
N ASN A 49 -13.71 10.00 12.90
CA ASN A 49 -14.17 11.19 12.22
C ASN A 49 -13.16 11.58 11.12
N LEU A 50 -13.58 11.48 9.87
CA LEU A 50 -12.76 11.83 8.71
C LEU A 50 -12.25 13.28 8.82
N ALA A 51 -13.07 14.18 9.37
CA ALA A 51 -12.71 15.58 9.55
C ALA A 51 -11.52 15.75 10.51
N ASP A 52 -11.48 14.98 11.60
CA ASP A 52 -10.36 15.02 12.55
C ASP A 52 -9.06 14.46 11.94
N LYS A 53 -9.16 13.50 11.03
CA LYS A 53 -7.99 12.97 10.30
C LYS A 53 -7.45 13.99 9.30
N LEU A 54 -8.34 14.57 8.50
CA LEU A 54 -7.98 15.60 7.53
C LEU A 54 -7.33 16.81 8.23
N ARG A 55 -7.87 17.24 9.38
CA ARG A 55 -7.23 18.29 10.20
C ARG A 55 -5.82 17.93 10.65
N ARG A 56 -5.55 16.68 11.05
CA ARG A 56 -4.19 16.23 11.43
C ARG A 56 -3.22 16.20 10.26
N GLU A 57 -3.71 15.96 9.05
CA GLU A 57 -2.91 15.98 7.82
C GLU A 57 -2.69 17.41 7.29
N GLY A 58 -3.21 18.43 7.99
CA GLY A 58 -3.06 19.83 7.62
C GLY A 58 -4.11 20.33 6.62
N TYR A 59 -5.16 19.56 6.36
CA TYR A 59 -6.30 20.03 5.60
C TYR A 59 -7.21 20.87 6.49
N GLU A 60 -7.46 22.10 6.07
CA GLU A 60 -8.42 22.97 6.73
C GLU A 60 -9.84 22.67 6.27
N GLU A 61 -10.79 22.74 7.21
CA GLU A 61 -12.22 22.77 6.89
C GLU A 61 -12.54 24.18 6.41
N VAL A 62 -12.91 24.30 5.13
CA VAL A 62 -13.17 25.58 4.48
C VAL A 62 -14.66 25.63 4.10
N PRO A 63 -15.35 26.79 4.21
CA PRO A 63 -16.71 26.92 3.73
C PRO A 63 -16.88 26.46 2.29
N LEU A 64 -18.05 25.91 1.98
CA LEU A 64 -18.33 25.32 0.66
C LEU A 64 -18.12 26.32 -0.48
N ASP A 65 -18.42 27.60 -0.26
CA ASP A 65 -18.27 28.66 -1.27
C ASP A 65 -16.80 28.91 -1.62
N GLU A 66 -15.91 28.92 -0.64
CA GLU A 66 -14.47 29.10 -0.87
C GLU A 66 -13.85 27.85 -1.50
N LEU A 67 -14.33 26.64 -1.17
CA LEU A 67 -13.94 25.42 -1.89
C LEU A 67 -14.35 25.49 -3.37
N GLN A 68 -15.54 26.00 -3.67
CA GLN A 68 -15.99 26.18 -5.05
C GLN A 68 -15.13 27.20 -5.80
N ASP A 69 -14.80 28.32 -5.17
CA ASP A 69 -13.93 29.34 -5.76
C ASP A 69 -12.49 28.82 -5.98
N ARG A 70 -11.97 28.01 -5.06
CA ARG A 70 -10.68 27.32 -5.25
C ARG A 70 -10.72 26.31 -6.39
N LEU A 71 -11.79 25.53 -6.49
CA LEU A 71 -11.98 24.53 -7.55
C LEU A 71 -12.21 25.16 -8.92
N SER A 72 -12.89 26.32 -8.98
CA SER A 72 -13.11 27.05 -10.24
C SER A 72 -11.80 27.57 -10.84
N LYS A 73 -10.82 27.88 -9.97
CA LYS A 73 -9.47 28.33 -10.33
C LYS A 73 -8.53 27.19 -10.72
N LEU A 74 -8.86 25.94 -10.37
CA LEU A 74 -8.10 24.77 -10.79
C LEU A 74 -8.33 24.48 -12.28
N GLN A 75 -7.36 24.86 -13.11
CA GLN A 75 -7.36 24.50 -14.53
C GLN A 75 -7.00 23.03 -14.69
N GLY A 76 -7.98 22.18 -14.98
CA GLY A 76 -7.73 20.77 -15.28
C GLY A 76 -8.99 19.93 -15.41
N PRO A 77 -8.89 18.74 -16.04
CA PRO A 77 -10.01 17.83 -16.24
C PRO A 77 -10.62 17.34 -14.92
N LEU A 78 -9.81 17.25 -13.86
CA LEU A 78 -10.28 16.85 -12.54
C LEU A 78 -11.24 17.87 -11.91
N ALA A 79 -10.97 19.16 -12.05
CA ALA A 79 -11.84 20.21 -11.54
C ALA A 79 -13.22 20.18 -12.23
N ALA A 80 -13.22 19.96 -13.55
CA ALA A 80 -14.45 19.83 -14.33
C ALA A 80 -15.30 18.63 -13.88
N VAL A 81 -14.67 17.48 -13.57
CA VAL A 81 -15.38 16.29 -13.07
C VAL A 81 -15.97 16.51 -11.69
N ILE A 82 -15.21 17.13 -10.77
CA ILE A 82 -15.66 17.40 -9.40
C ILE A 82 -16.82 18.41 -9.38
N LEU A 83 -16.77 19.45 -10.21
CA LEU A 83 -17.82 20.46 -10.28
C LEU A 83 -19.07 19.96 -11.04
N LYS A 84 -18.91 19.10 -12.05
CA LYS A 84 -20.02 18.60 -12.89
C LYS A 84 -20.89 17.54 -12.22
N GLY A 85 -20.36 16.81 -11.23
CA GLY A 85 -21.11 15.78 -10.49
C GLY A 85 -22.21 16.32 -9.54
N ARG A 86 -22.54 17.61 -9.59
CA ARG A 86 -23.52 18.29 -8.72
C ARG A 86 -24.85 18.63 -9.42
N ILE A 87 -25.27 17.81 -10.39
CA ILE A 87 -26.62 17.89 -10.99
C ILE A 87 -27.47 16.76 -10.42
#